data_AF-A0A921GR86-F1
#
_entry.id   AF-A0A921GR86-F1
#
_cell.length_a   1.000
_cell.length_b   1.000
_cell.length_c   1.000
_cell.angle_alpha   90.00
_cell.angle_beta   90.00
_cell.angle_gamma   90.00
#
_symmetry.space_group_name_H-M   'P 1'
#
loop_
_entity.id
_entity.type
_entity.pdbx_description
1 polymer ?
#
loop_
_entity_poly.entity_id
_entity_poly.type
_entity_poly.pdbx_seq_one_letter_code
_entity_poly.pdbx_strand_id
1 'polypeptide(L)'
;MTAALPSGLDLEQVDAAARPQDDLFGHVNGRWLAEHVMPADRSSDGAFHALRDLSEERVREIVEEAADDVARTVDETGSLPVPTTDHARIGTLYRMFMDTEAIEAAGLSGLAGLLDEIGATRDLEGLVRRMAAPDSGASAVLAYV
;
A
#
# COMPACT_ATOMS: atom_id res chain seq x y z
N MET A 1 0.37 -6.56 48.93
CA MET A 1 -0.33 -7.43 47.96
C MET A 1 -0.04 -6.88 46.59
N THR A 2 0.79 -7.56 45.80
CA THR A 2 1.14 -7.14 44.44
C THR A 2 -0.05 -7.47 43.54
N ALA A 3 -0.64 -6.47 42.89
CA ALA A 3 -1.71 -6.69 41.93
C ALA A 3 -1.18 -7.55 40.78
N ALA A 4 -1.93 -8.60 40.41
CA ALA A 4 -1.59 -9.42 39.25
C ALA A 4 -1.70 -8.55 37.99
N LEU A 5 -0.68 -8.63 37.13
CA LEU A 5 -0.71 -7.94 35.84
C LEU A 5 -1.81 -8.56 34.96
N PRO A 6 -2.54 -7.76 34.18
CA PRO A 6 -3.53 -8.27 33.24
C PRO A 6 -2.86 -9.20 32.22
N SER A 7 -3.58 -10.24 31.79
CA SER A 7 -3.05 -11.26 30.88
C SER A 7 -2.77 -10.76 29.46
N GLY A 8 -3.34 -9.60 29.08
CA GLY A 8 -3.29 -9.08 27.71
C GLY A 8 -4.22 -9.80 26.73
N LEU A 9 -5.07 -10.72 27.22
CA LEU A 9 -6.07 -11.39 26.41
C LEU A 9 -7.34 -10.55 26.33
N ASP A 10 -7.80 -10.30 25.11
CA ASP A 10 -9.16 -9.83 24.88
C ASP A 10 -10.12 -11.01 25.02
N LEU A 11 -11.08 -10.88 25.94
CA LEU A 11 -12.08 -11.91 26.23
C LEU A 11 -13.49 -11.49 25.75
N GLU A 12 -13.64 -10.31 25.17
CA GLU A 12 -14.94 -9.79 24.72
C GLU A 12 -15.50 -10.60 23.53
N GLN A 13 -14.60 -11.19 22.73
CA GLN A 13 -14.92 -11.94 21.51
C GLN A 13 -15.16 -13.44 21.74
N VAL A 14 -15.06 -13.89 22.99
CA VAL A 14 -15.21 -15.30 23.35
C VAL A 14 -16.63 -15.78 23.06
N ASP A 15 -16.73 -16.90 22.37
CA ASP A 15 -17.97 -17.65 22.19
C ASP A 15 -17.99 -18.88 23.13
N ALA A 16 -18.82 -18.80 24.16
CA ALA A 16 -18.99 -19.87 25.14
C ALA A 16 -19.70 -21.12 24.58
N ALA A 17 -20.34 -21.04 23.41
CA ALA A 17 -20.96 -22.19 22.76
C ALA A 17 -19.92 -23.14 22.13
N ALA A 18 -18.78 -22.60 21.68
CA ALA A 18 -17.65 -23.39 21.21
C ALA A 18 -16.80 -23.83 22.41
N ARG A 19 -16.66 -25.14 22.62
CA ARG A 19 -15.77 -25.66 23.67
C ARG A 19 -14.31 -25.47 23.25
N PRO A 20 -13.44 -24.92 24.12
CA PRO A 20 -12.05 -24.64 23.74
C PRO A 20 -11.21 -25.90 23.47
N GLN A 21 -11.63 -27.06 23.99
CA GLN A 21 -10.94 -28.33 23.70
C GLN A 21 -11.29 -28.88 22.31
N ASP A 22 -12.43 -28.47 21.75
CA ASP A 22 -12.94 -28.95 20.48
C ASP A 22 -12.57 -27.96 19.35
N ASP A 23 -12.70 -26.66 19.61
CA ASP A 23 -12.29 -25.57 18.71
C ASP A 23 -11.87 -24.33 19.52
N LEU A 24 -10.56 -24.19 19.75
CA LEU A 24 -10.01 -23.04 20.46
C LEU A 24 -10.17 -21.73 19.66
N PHE A 25 -10.10 -21.79 18.33
CA PHE A 25 -10.17 -20.59 17.49
C PHE A 25 -11.59 -20.01 17.50
N GLY A 26 -12.60 -20.86 17.31
CA GLY A 26 -14.00 -20.50 17.46
C GLY A 26 -14.35 -20.08 18.89
N HIS A 27 -13.79 -20.73 19.91
CA HIS A 27 -14.01 -20.31 21.30
C HIS A 27 -13.50 -18.89 21.58
N VAL A 28 -12.31 -18.53 21.10
CA VAL A 28 -11.71 -17.22 21.40
C VAL A 28 -12.23 -16.11 20.50
N ASN A 29 -12.54 -16.41 19.23
CA ASN A 29 -12.86 -15.39 18.21
C ASN A 29 -14.29 -15.49 17.66
N GLY A 30 -15.11 -16.42 18.16
CA GLY A 30 -16.38 -16.80 17.54
C GLY A 30 -17.37 -15.65 17.38
N ARG A 31 -17.43 -14.73 18.35
CA ARG A 31 -18.30 -13.55 18.23
C ARG A 31 -17.82 -12.60 17.14
N TRP A 32 -16.53 -12.31 17.09
CA TRP A 32 -15.94 -11.49 16.02
C TRP A 32 -16.19 -12.12 14.65
N LEU A 33 -16.03 -13.44 14.49
CA LEU A 33 -16.28 -14.13 13.23
C LEU A 33 -17.75 -14.04 12.78
N ALA A 34 -18.70 -13.98 13.71
CA ALA A 34 -20.12 -13.92 13.41
C ALA A 34 -20.62 -12.50 13.14
N GLU A 35 -20.05 -11.50 13.82
CA GLU A 35 -20.55 -10.12 13.82
C GLU A 35 -19.73 -9.19 12.91
N HIS A 36 -18.44 -9.49 12.68
CA HIS A 36 -17.56 -8.63 11.89
C HIS A 36 -17.94 -8.64 10.41
N VAL A 37 -18.08 -7.45 9.84
CA VAL A 37 -18.31 -7.26 8.41
C VAL A 37 -17.00 -6.82 7.78
N MET A 38 -16.46 -7.67 6.90
CA MET A 38 -15.24 -7.34 6.16
C MET A 38 -15.49 -6.12 5.26
N PRO A 39 -14.66 -5.06 5.37
CA PRO A 39 -14.75 -3.91 4.50
C PRO A 39 -14.65 -4.29 3.01
N ALA A 40 -15.36 -3.57 2.14
CA ALA A 40 -15.51 -3.94 0.73
C ALA A 40 -14.23 -3.79 -0.11
N ASP A 41 -13.24 -3.06 0.41
CA ASP A 41 -11.96 -2.78 -0.23
C ASP A 41 -10.88 -3.84 0.07
N ARG A 42 -11.18 -4.84 0.90
CA ARG A 42 -10.21 -5.87 1.31
C ARG A 42 -10.72 -7.29 1.11
N SER A 43 -9.80 -8.20 0.82
CA SER A 43 -10.08 -9.63 0.64
C SER A 43 -9.90 -10.45 1.92
N SER A 44 -9.34 -9.86 2.97
CA SER A 44 -9.12 -10.47 4.29
C SER A 44 -9.12 -9.39 5.37
N ASP A 45 -9.43 -9.78 6.61
CA ASP A 45 -9.41 -8.87 7.76
C ASP A 45 -9.05 -9.59 9.06
N GLY A 46 -8.70 -8.83 10.10
CA GLY A 46 -8.38 -9.34 11.43
C GLY A 46 -7.29 -8.52 12.13
N ALA A 47 -6.68 -9.10 13.16
CA ALA A 47 -5.72 -8.38 14.01
C ALA A 47 -4.54 -7.75 13.26
N PHE A 48 -3.99 -8.43 12.24
CA PHE A 48 -2.88 -7.87 11.45
C PHE A 48 -3.31 -6.70 10.57
N HIS A 49 -4.55 -6.70 10.08
CA HIS A 49 -5.09 -5.55 9.34
C HIS A 49 -5.38 -4.39 10.28
N ALA A 50 -5.91 -4.64 11.48
CA ALA A 50 -6.07 -3.57 12.48
C ALA A 50 -4.73 -2.89 12.84
N LEU A 51 -3.64 -3.67 12.95
CA LEU A 51 -2.30 -3.11 13.16
C LEU A 51 -1.80 -2.34 11.93
N ARG A 52 -2.06 -2.86 10.73
CA ARG A 52 -1.71 -2.20 9.47
C ARG A 52 -2.44 -0.87 9.33
N ASP A 53 -3.74 -0.84 9.56
CA ASP A 53 -4.59 0.35 9.44
C ASP A 53 -4.07 1.46 10.39
N LEU A 54 -3.75 1.10 11.65
CA LEU A 54 -3.17 2.04 12.61
C LEU A 54 -1.77 2.54 12.20
N SER A 55 -0.93 1.66 11.63
CA SER A 55 0.36 2.05 11.11
C SER A 55 0.24 2.95 9.88
N GLU A 56 -0.71 2.67 9.00
CA GLU A 56 -0.99 3.45 7.79
C GLU A 56 -1.48 4.86 8.15
N GLU A 57 -2.37 4.98 9.14
CA GLU A 57 -2.84 6.28 9.66
C GLU A 57 -1.68 7.14 10.16
N ARG A 58 -0.76 6.56 10.96
CA ARG A 58 0.42 7.27 11.46
C ARG A 58 1.42 7.63 10.37
N VAL A 59 1.63 6.74 9.40
CA VAL A 59 2.51 7.03 8.25
C VAL A 59 1.89 8.13 7.40
N ARG A 60 0.57 8.11 7.22
CA ARG A 60 -0.16 9.14 6.48
C ARG A 60 0.03 10.51 7.12
N GLU A 61 -0.07 10.65 8.44
CA GLU A 61 0.21 11.92 9.14
C GLU A 61 1.60 12.48 8.78
N ILE A 62 2.64 11.64 8.84
CA ILE A 62 4.02 12.02 8.54
C ILE A 62 4.17 12.45 7.06
N VAL A 63 3.54 11.71 6.16
CA VAL A 63 3.64 11.96 4.71
C VAL A 63 2.85 13.20 4.30
N GLU A 64 1.68 13.44 4.91
CA GLU A 64 0.88 14.65 4.73
C GLU A 64 1.64 15.90 5.24
N GLU A 65 2.32 15.81 6.39
CA GLU A 65 3.19 16.88 6.88
C GLU A 65 4.30 17.21 5.87
N ALA A 66 4.97 16.18 5.34
CA ALA A 66 6.00 16.37 4.32
C ALA A 66 5.44 16.98 3.02
N ALA A 67 4.23 16.58 2.61
CA ALA A 67 3.56 17.12 1.45
C ALA A 67 3.20 18.61 1.63
N ASP A 68 2.72 18.99 2.81
CA ASP A 68 2.40 20.38 3.16
C ASP A 68 3.66 21.26 3.17
N ASP A 69 4.77 20.76 3.70
CA ASP A 69 6.07 21.46 3.65
C ASP A 69 6.51 21.72 2.22
N VAL A 70 6.45 20.69 1.37
CA VAL A 70 6.76 20.79 -0.06
C VAL A 70 5.81 21.77 -0.77
N ALA A 71 4.53 21.80 -0.43
CA ALA A 71 3.57 22.74 -1.01
C ALA A 71 3.94 24.22 -0.79
N ARG A 72 4.63 24.55 0.31
CA ARG A 72 5.11 25.91 0.58
C ARG A 72 6.33 26.31 -0.26
N THR A 73 6.92 25.36 -0.99
CA THR A 73 8.08 25.60 -1.86
C THR A 73 7.75 25.77 -3.34
N VAL A 74 6.46 25.73 -3.68
CA VAL A 74 5.97 25.95 -5.04
C VAL A 74 6.38 27.36 -5.51
N ASP A 75 6.95 27.44 -6.70
CA ASP A 75 7.35 28.72 -7.27
C ASP A 75 6.16 29.48 -7.89
N GLU A 76 6.43 30.69 -8.39
CA GLU A 76 5.42 31.54 -9.02
C GLU A 76 4.76 30.94 -10.28
N THR A 77 5.36 29.91 -10.88
CA THR A 77 4.82 29.19 -12.04
C THR A 77 3.94 28.02 -11.65
N GLY A 78 3.83 27.71 -10.35
CA GLY A 78 3.13 26.53 -9.85
C GLY A 78 3.99 25.26 -9.87
N SER A 79 5.29 25.38 -10.16
CA SER A 79 6.20 24.23 -10.26
C SER A 79 6.85 23.93 -8.91
N LEU A 80 7.01 22.64 -8.63
CA LEU A 80 7.79 22.18 -7.48
C LEU A 80 9.29 22.12 -7.84
N PRO A 81 10.18 22.57 -6.94
CA PRO A 81 11.61 22.37 -7.13
C PRO A 81 11.95 20.88 -7.07
N VAL A 82 13.04 20.49 -7.74
CA VAL A 82 13.55 19.11 -7.69
C VAL A 82 13.91 18.76 -6.24
N PRO A 83 13.29 17.74 -5.62
CA PRO A 83 13.51 17.45 -4.21
C PRO A 83 14.90 16.87 -3.95
N THR A 84 15.63 17.46 -3.00
CA THR A 84 17.01 17.09 -2.66
C THR A 84 17.13 16.28 -1.37
N THR A 85 16.11 16.30 -0.51
CA THR A 85 16.03 15.55 0.75
C THR A 85 15.00 14.44 0.67
N ASP A 86 15.11 13.42 1.52
CA ASP A 86 14.12 12.33 1.55
C ASP A 86 12.74 12.84 1.98
N HIS A 87 12.67 13.76 2.93
CA HIS A 87 11.43 14.46 3.32
C HIS A 87 10.74 15.11 2.12
N ALA A 88 11.50 15.89 1.32
CA ALA A 88 10.96 16.54 0.14
C ALA A 88 10.56 15.53 -0.95
N ARG A 89 11.32 14.44 -1.12
CA ARG A 89 10.97 13.37 -2.08
C ARG A 89 9.66 12.69 -1.72
N ILE A 90 9.48 12.36 -0.44
CA ILE A 90 8.26 11.74 0.09
C ILE A 90 7.06 12.66 -0.12
N GLY A 91 7.18 13.93 0.30
CA GLY A 91 6.11 14.92 0.14
C GLY A 91 5.74 15.16 -1.33
N THR A 92 6.73 15.29 -2.22
CA THR A 92 6.50 15.44 -3.66
C THR A 92 5.79 14.21 -4.24
N LEU A 93 6.25 13.00 -3.93
CA LEU A 93 5.65 11.77 -4.44
C LEU A 93 4.19 11.63 -3.97
N TYR A 94 3.91 11.91 -2.70
CA TYR A 94 2.56 11.86 -2.18
C TYR A 94 1.63 12.85 -2.89
N ARG A 95 2.07 14.10 -3.08
CA ARG A 95 1.29 15.09 -3.83
C ARG A 95 1.01 14.65 -5.26
N MET A 96 2.01 14.11 -5.95
CA MET A 96 1.84 13.59 -7.31
C MET A 96 0.82 12.46 -7.37
N PHE A 97 0.81 11.57 -6.37
CA PHE A 97 -0.14 10.46 -6.32
C PHE A 97 -1.57 10.92 -5.97
N MET A 98 -1.72 11.93 -5.11
CA MET A 98 -3.02 12.44 -4.68
C MET A 98 -3.68 13.40 -5.68
N ASP A 99 -2.94 13.96 -6.64
CA ASP A 99 -3.47 14.85 -7.67
C ASP A 99 -4.17 14.09 -8.80
N THR A 100 -5.37 13.59 -8.49
CA THR A 100 -6.20 12.83 -9.44
C THR A 100 -6.60 13.65 -10.67
N GLU A 101 -6.76 14.97 -10.56
CA GLU A 101 -7.09 15.83 -11.69
C GLU A 101 -5.95 15.88 -12.71
N ALA A 102 -4.71 16.05 -12.23
CA ALA A 102 -3.53 16.00 -13.09
C ALA A 102 -3.33 14.62 -13.72
N ILE A 103 -3.58 13.54 -12.96
CA ILE A 103 -3.49 12.16 -13.47
C ILE A 103 -4.50 11.92 -14.60
N GLU A 104 -5.76 12.28 -14.39
CA GLU A 104 -6.82 12.12 -15.40
C GLU A 104 -6.56 13.00 -16.64
N ALA A 105 -6.08 14.24 -16.44
CA ALA A 105 -5.71 15.12 -17.55
C ALA A 105 -4.52 14.58 -18.37
N ALA A 106 -3.55 13.93 -17.73
CA ALA A 106 -2.42 13.31 -18.41
C ALA A 106 -2.83 12.04 -19.19
N GLY A 107 -3.86 11.32 -18.75
CA GLY A 107 -4.36 10.11 -19.40
C GLY A 107 -3.24 9.09 -19.64
N LEU A 108 -3.15 8.55 -20.87
CA LEU A 108 -2.13 7.55 -21.24
C LEU A 108 -0.80 8.15 -21.71
N SER A 109 -0.62 9.47 -21.68
CA SER A 109 0.57 10.12 -22.24
C SER A 109 1.86 9.65 -21.57
N GLY A 110 1.84 9.39 -20.26
CA GLY A 110 2.98 8.84 -19.52
C GLY A 110 3.41 7.43 -19.95
N LEU A 111 2.53 6.69 -20.62
CA LEU A 111 2.81 5.34 -21.12
C LEU A 111 3.20 5.32 -22.61
N ALA A 112 3.01 6.42 -23.35
CA ALA A 112 3.17 6.45 -24.80
C ALA A 112 4.56 5.96 -25.26
N GLY A 113 5.63 6.43 -24.61
CA GLY A 113 6.99 6.00 -24.94
C GLY A 113 7.22 4.50 -24.72
N LEU A 114 6.71 3.94 -23.62
CA LEU A 114 6.81 2.51 -23.34
C LEU A 114 6.03 1.66 -24.36
N LEU A 115 4.84 2.13 -24.73
CA LEU A 115 4.01 1.48 -25.74
C LEU A 115 4.64 1.55 -27.15
N ASP A 116 5.26 2.68 -27.50
CA ASP A 116 5.98 2.85 -28.76
C ASP A 116 7.17 1.88 -28.86
N GLU A 117 7.92 1.71 -27.76
CA GLU A 117 9.03 0.76 -27.70
C GLU A 117 8.56 -0.69 -27.88
N ILE A 118 7.42 -1.07 -27.27
CA ILE A 118 6.81 -2.38 -27.48
C ILE A 118 6.34 -2.53 -28.93
N GLY A 119 5.63 -1.53 -29.46
CA GLY A 119 5.09 -1.55 -30.83
C GLY A 119 6.17 -1.53 -31.92
N ALA A 120 7.35 -1.01 -31.63
CA ALA A 120 8.50 -1.03 -32.53
C ALA A 120 9.16 -2.42 -32.66
N THR A 121 8.82 -3.35 -31.77
CA THR A 121 9.37 -4.72 -31.78
C THR A 121 8.66 -5.56 -32.84
N ARG A 122 9.41 -6.08 -33.83
CA ARG A 122 8.83 -6.73 -35.02
C ARG A 122 9.05 -8.24 -35.11
N ASP A 123 9.87 -8.80 -34.23
CA ASP A 123 10.25 -10.19 -34.25
C ASP A 123 10.51 -10.74 -32.83
N LEU A 124 10.66 -12.06 -32.76
CA LEU A 124 10.91 -12.78 -31.50
C LEU A 124 12.24 -12.35 -30.85
N GLU A 125 13.26 -12.08 -31.65
CA GLU A 125 14.58 -11.67 -31.15
C GLU A 125 14.50 -10.30 -30.46
N GLY A 126 13.83 -9.34 -31.08
CA GLY A 126 13.54 -8.04 -30.50
C GLY A 126 12.71 -8.15 -29.23
N LEU A 127 11.69 -9.01 -29.22
CA LEU A 127 10.85 -9.22 -28.03
C LEU A 127 11.66 -9.77 -26.86
N VAL A 128 12.48 -10.80 -27.10
CA VAL A 128 13.35 -11.39 -26.08
C VAL A 128 14.34 -10.35 -25.55
N ARG A 129 14.94 -9.53 -26.42
CA ARG A 129 15.83 -8.44 -25.99
C ARG A 129 15.10 -7.41 -25.11
N ARG A 130 13.89 -7.02 -25.49
CA ARG A 130 13.08 -6.08 -24.70
C ARG A 130 12.71 -6.66 -23.34
N MET A 131 12.34 -7.94 -23.26
CA MET A 131 12.05 -8.61 -21.98
C MET A 131 13.30 -8.83 -21.11
N ALA A 132 14.49 -8.88 -21.71
CA ALA A 132 15.75 -9.01 -20.98
C ALA A 132 16.29 -7.66 -20.47
N ALA A 133 15.68 -6.53 -20.86
CA ALA A 133 16.13 -5.22 -20.41
C ALA A 133 15.90 -5.04 -18.89
N PRO A 134 16.82 -4.42 -18.13
CA PRO A 134 16.71 -4.29 -16.68
C PRO A 134 15.46 -3.53 -16.20
N ASP A 135 14.98 -2.61 -17.04
CA ASP A 135 13.81 -1.76 -16.85
C ASP A 135 12.51 -2.39 -17.39
N SER A 136 12.57 -3.57 -17.99
CA SER A 136 11.39 -4.25 -18.57
C SER A 136 10.36 -4.72 -17.55
N GLY A 137 10.70 -4.74 -16.25
CA GLY A 137 9.90 -5.36 -15.19
C GLY A 137 9.82 -6.90 -15.27
N ALA A 138 10.23 -7.51 -16.40
CA ALA A 138 10.24 -8.96 -16.62
C ALA A 138 11.48 -9.65 -16.03
N SER A 139 12.48 -8.89 -15.57
CA SER A 139 13.66 -9.44 -14.88
C SER A 139 13.29 -10.26 -13.63
N ALA A 140 12.17 -9.97 -12.97
CA ALA A 140 11.67 -10.76 -11.84
C ALA A 140 11.19 -12.18 -12.25
N VAL A 141 10.80 -12.40 -13.50
CA VAL A 141 10.34 -13.71 -14.00
C VAL A 141 11.51 -14.64 -14.35
N LEU A 142 12.66 -14.07 -14.77
CA LEU A 142 13.87 -14.85 -15.09
C LEU A 142 14.70 -15.24 -13.87
N ALA A 143 14.41 -14.70 -12.68
CA ALA A 143 15.08 -15.13 -11.44
C ALA A 143 14.57 -16.48 -10.90
N TYR A 144 13.51 -17.03 -11.50
CA TYR A 144 12.88 -18.30 -11.11
C TYR A 144 12.90 -19.37 -12.22
N VAL A 145 13.74 -19.19 -13.25
CA VAL A 145 14.12 -20.24 -14.21
C VAL A 145 15.64 -20.37 -14.22
#